data_AF-A0A4T0E7X0-F1
#
_entry.id   AF-A0A4T0E7X0-F1
#
_cell.length_a   1.000
_cell.length_b   1.000
_cell.length_c   1.000
_cell.angle_alpha   90.00
_cell.angle_beta   90.00
_cell.angle_gamma   90.00
#
_symmetry.space_group_name_H-M   'P 1'
#
loop_
_entity.id
_entity.type
_entity.pdbx_description
1 polymer ?
#
loop_
_entity_poly.entity_id
_entity_poly.type
_entity_poly.pdbx_seq_one_letter_code
_entity_poly.pdbx_strand_id
1 'polypeptide(L)'
;MALDALPGAMPIPPRTSSSNATTTNTSQQNGLKYHDSSKSPKMHPQAHTYPPRLSPPPEDPMHNICDDLIFQGTIKWSQEKDRILLAPYDYLDGHPGKDIRSLLIGAFNAWLHVPKPSLDIITKVVGMLHTASLLIDDVEDSSVLRRGVPVAHSIFGTAQTINSANYVYFCALRELMKLNNPLAIEIYNDELLNLHRGQGMDLFWRDSLTCPSEHDYLEMVGNKTGGLFRLAIK
;
A
#
# COMPACT_ATOMS: atom_id res chain seq x y z
N MET A 1 -27.14 -32.22 -9.40
CA MET A 1 -26.86 -31.93 -10.83
C MET A 1 -26.38 -30.48 -10.86
N ALA A 2 -25.11 -30.30 -11.26
CA ALA A 2 -24.37 -29.06 -11.55
C ALA A 2 -24.43 -27.87 -10.56
N LEU A 3 -23.29 -27.65 -9.90
CA LEU A 3 -22.80 -26.34 -9.43
C LEU A 3 -22.40 -25.52 -10.67
N ASP A 4 -22.97 -24.34 -10.86
CA ASP A 4 -22.45 -23.35 -11.82
C ASP A 4 -22.00 -22.10 -11.09
N ALA A 5 -20.73 -21.76 -11.34
CA ALA A 5 -19.97 -20.70 -10.72
C ALA A 5 -20.41 -19.31 -11.22
N LEU A 6 -20.40 -18.33 -10.32
CA LEU A 6 -20.54 -16.91 -10.66
C LEU A 6 -19.33 -16.45 -11.50
N PRO A 7 -19.51 -15.77 -12.64
CA PRO A 7 -18.40 -15.25 -13.42
C PRO A 7 -17.76 -14.05 -12.70
N GLY A 8 -16.45 -14.15 -12.47
CA GLY A 8 -15.65 -13.13 -11.79
C GLY A 8 -15.64 -11.79 -12.52
N ALA A 9 -15.69 -10.72 -11.74
CA ALA A 9 -15.48 -9.36 -12.21
C ALA A 9 -14.05 -9.21 -12.77
N MET A 10 -13.94 -8.82 -14.04
CA MET A 10 -12.66 -8.50 -14.69
C MET A 10 -12.31 -7.02 -14.43
N PRO A 11 -11.12 -6.69 -13.86
CA PRO A 11 -10.68 -5.31 -13.73
C PRO A 11 -10.35 -4.67 -15.09
N ILE A 12 -10.75 -3.40 -15.27
CA ILE A 12 -10.39 -2.57 -16.43
C ILE A 12 -8.91 -2.14 -16.28
N PRO A 13 -8.02 -2.40 -17.27
CA PRO A 13 -6.63 -1.98 -17.17
C PRO A 13 -6.48 -0.46 -17.36
N PRO A 14 -5.55 0.21 -16.63
CA PRO A 14 -5.27 1.62 -16.82
C PRO A 14 -4.59 1.90 -18.18
N ARG A 15 -4.96 3.05 -18.78
CA ARG A 15 -4.44 3.54 -20.07
C ARG A 15 -2.91 3.70 -20.04
N THR A 16 -2.22 3.10 -21.01
CA THR A 16 -0.79 3.35 -21.26
C THR A 16 -0.59 4.76 -21.82
N SER A 17 0.44 5.47 -21.36
CA SER A 17 0.89 6.72 -21.94
C SER A 17 2.41 6.71 -22.03
N SER A 18 2.94 6.40 -23.22
CA SER A 18 4.23 6.92 -23.66
C SER A 18 4.23 7.01 -25.18
N SER A 19 4.25 8.24 -25.68
CA SER A 19 4.45 8.55 -27.09
C SER A 19 5.86 9.11 -27.29
N ASN A 20 6.40 8.76 -28.47
CA ASN A 20 7.45 9.41 -29.25
C ASN A 20 8.91 8.98 -29.03
N ALA A 21 9.46 8.29 -30.03
CA ALA A 21 10.38 8.93 -30.98
C ALA A 21 10.53 8.09 -32.26
N THR A 22 10.17 8.69 -33.40
CA THR A 22 10.45 8.22 -34.76
C THR A 22 11.84 8.68 -35.17
N THR A 23 12.65 7.81 -35.77
CA THR A 23 13.68 8.25 -36.74
C THR A 23 13.91 7.19 -37.80
N THR A 24 13.61 7.57 -39.04
CA THR A 24 13.90 6.92 -40.32
C THR A 24 15.37 7.11 -40.73
N ASN A 25 16.02 6.10 -41.32
CA ASN A 25 16.80 6.25 -42.57
C ASN A 25 17.39 4.92 -43.11
N THR A 26 16.82 4.48 -44.23
CA THR A 26 17.42 4.14 -45.54
C THR A 26 18.79 3.43 -45.65
N SER A 27 18.71 2.17 -46.10
CA SER A 27 19.45 1.45 -47.16
C SER A 27 20.86 1.88 -47.59
N GLN A 28 21.80 0.91 -47.57
CA GLN A 28 22.77 0.71 -48.64
C GLN A 28 23.23 -0.75 -48.76
N GLN A 29 23.64 -1.09 -49.97
CA GLN A 29 23.53 -2.37 -50.67
C GLN A 29 24.83 -3.21 -50.70
N ASN A 30 24.62 -4.50 -50.98
CA ASN A 30 25.43 -5.42 -51.82
C ASN A 30 26.70 -6.10 -51.28
N GLY A 31 26.71 -7.43 -51.42
CA GLY A 31 27.95 -8.19 -51.61
C GLY A 31 27.93 -9.69 -51.24
N LEU A 32 26.98 -10.49 -51.75
CA LEU A 32 27.03 -11.95 -51.64
C LEU A 32 27.82 -12.56 -52.81
N LYS A 33 28.90 -13.30 -52.54
CA LYS A 33 29.42 -14.37 -53.43
C LYS A 33 29.90 -15.57 -52.61
N TYR A 34 29.35 -16.72 -52.99
CA TYR A 34 29.64 -18.08 -52.53
C TYR A 34 31.04 -18.55 -52.92
N HIS A 35 31.71 -19.31 -52.04
CA HIS A 35 32.32 -20.58 -52.45
C HIS A 35 32.52 -21.54 -51.27
N ASP A 36 32.02 -22.75 -51.47
CA ASP A 36 32.11 -23.93 -50.63
C ASP A 36 33.45 -24.67 -50.86
N SER A 37 33.78 -25.56 -49.91
CA SER A 37 34.64 -26.75 -49.98
C SER A 37 35.97 -26.74 -49.20
N SER A 38 35.91 -27.41 -48.05
CA SER A 38 36.82 -28.43 -47.50
C SER A 38 38.34 -28.32 -47.72
N LYS A 39 39.09 -28.26 -46.59
CA LYS A 39 40.23 -29.14 -46.26
C LYS A 39 40.96 -28.63 -45.01
N SER A 40 41.03 -29.46 -43.98
CA SER A 40 41.94 -29.28 -42.84
C SER A 40 43.30 -29.94 -43.13
N PRO A 41 44.43 -29.33 -42.72
CA PRO A 41 45.51 -30.11 -42.12
C PRO A 41 46.07 -29.49 -40.83
N LYS A 42 46.62 -30.36 -39.98
CA LYS A 42 47.05 -30.12 -38.60
C LYS A 42 48.47 -29.53 -38.46
N MET A 43 48.58 -28.56 -37.55
CA MET A 43 49.61 -28.21 -36.53
C MET A 43 51.11 -28.05 -36.88
N HIS A 44 51.64 -26.86 -36.52
CA HIS A 44 52.85 -26.68 -35.70
C HIS A 44 52.71 -25.43 -34.79
N PRO A 45 53.28 -25.42 -33.56
CA PRO A 45 52.96 -24.42 -32.53
C PRO A 45 53.88 -23.19 -32.63
N GLN A 46 53.31 -22.02 -32.90
CA GLN A 46 54.00 -20.74 -32.71
C GLN A 46 53.69 -20.17 -31.33
N ALA A 47 54.74 -19.81 -30.59
CA ALA A 47 54.63 -19.18 -29.28
C ALA A 47 53.93 -17.82 -29.40
N HIS A 48 52.67 -17.74 -28.96
CA HIS A 48 51.95 -16.49 -28.85
C HIS A 48 52.25 -15.84 -27.50
N THR A 49 53.00 -14.74 -27.55
CA THR A 49 53.08 -13.74 -26.49
C THR A 49 51.68 -13.20 -26.21
N TYR A 50 51.20 -13.36 -24.97
CA TYR A 50 49.92 -12.77 -24.56
C TYR A 50 50.01 -11.24 -24.57
N PRO A 51 49.00 -10.51 -25.07
CA PRO A 51 48.94 -9.06 -24.91
C PRO A 51 48.76 -8.69 -23.43
N PRO A 52 49.19 -7.48 -23.01
CA PRO A 52 49.06 -7.04 -21.62
C PRO A 52 47.59 -7.01 -21.20
N ARG A 53 47.35 -7.37 -19.93
CA ARG A 53 46.02 -7.37 -19.29
C ARG A 53 45.37 -6.01 -19.52
N LEU A 54 44.19 -5.99 -20.14
CA LEU A 54 43.32 -4.81 -20.18
C LEU A 54 43.07 -4.35 -18.75
N SER A 55 43.29 -3.06 -18.47
CA SER A 55 42.90 -2.44 -17.21
C SER A 55 41.40 -2.65 -16.98
N PRO A 56 40.96 -2.87 -15.72
CA PRO A 56 39.57 -3.09 -15.42
C PRO A 56 38.73 -1.91 -15.94
N PRO A 57 37.47 -2.17 -16.38
CA PRO A 57 36.58 -1.11 -16.80
C PRO A 57 36.41 -0.08 -15.65
N PRO A 58 36.20 1.21 -15.97
CA PRO A 58 35.91 2.22 -14.95
C PRO A 58 34.71 1.77 -14.12
N GLU A 59 34.77 1.99 -12.80
CA GLU A 59 33.66 1.68 -11.90
C GLU A 59 32.38 2.36 -12.38
N ASP A 60 31.31 1.57 -12.54
CA ASP A 60 29.99 2.09 -12.92
C ASP A 60 29.41 2.87 -11.73
N PRO A 61 29.19 4.20 -11.85
CA PRO A 61 28.65 5.00 -10.76
C PRO A 61 27.23 4.57 -10.33
N MET A 62 26.52 3.76 -11.11
CA MET A 62 25.22 3.18 -10.73
C MET A 62 25.33 1.91 -9.87
N HIS A 63 26.50 1.25 -9.85
CA HIS A 63 26.69 0.03 -9.05
C HIS A 63 26.60 0.34 -7.55
N ASN A 64 27.25 1.42 -7.11
CA ASN A 64 27.24 1.86 -5.72
C ASN A 64 25.86 2.33 -5.24
N ILE A 65 25.02 2.88 -6.14
CA ILE A 65 23.65 3.30 -5.78
C ILE A 65 22.77 2.07 -5.55
N CYS A 66 22.89 1.05 -6.39
CA CYS A 66 22.13 -0.19 -6.23
C CYS A 66 22.53 -0.89 -4.93
N ASP A 67 23.83 -0.95 -4.63
CA ASP A 67 24.33 -1.52 -3.39
C ASP A 67 23.96 -0.68 -2.15
N ASP A 68 23.97 0.66 -2.21
CA ASP A 68 23.50 1.52 -1.12
C ASP A 68 21.97 1.38 -0.86
N LEU A 69 21.19 1.16 -1.92
CA LEU A 69 19.74 0.89 -1.84
C LEU A 69 19.45 -0.50 -1.25
N ILE A 70 20.27 -1.50 -1.55
CA ILE A 70 20.13 -2.88 -1.07
C ILE A 70 20.69 -3.04 0.36
N PHE A 71 21.83 -2.43 0.65
CA PHE A 71 22.55 -2.53 1.92
C PHE A 71 22.33 -1.32 2.84
N GLN A 72 21.13 -0.70 2.84
CA GLN A 72 20.76 0.38 3.78
C GLN A 72 21.91 1.37 4.06
N GLY A 73 22.64 1.75 3.02
CA GLY A 73 23.75 2.68 3.07
C GLY A 73 23.21 4.08 3.34
N THR A 74 23.03 4.42 4.62
CA THR A 74 22.93 5.79 5.14
C THR A 74 21.83 6.72 4.61
N ILE A 75 20.81 6.26 3.88
CA ILE A 75 19.63 7.10 3.61
C ILE A 75 18.72 7.07 4.85
N LYS A 76 18.94 8.01 5.77
CA LYS A 76 18.08 8.17 6.95
C LYS A 76 16.74 8.79 6.55
N TRP A 77 15.66 8.12 6.92
CA TRP A 77 14.31 8.68 6.87
C TRP A 77 14.22 9.88 7.82
N SER A 78 13.79 11.05 7.33
CA SER A 78 13.76 12.28 8.11
C SER A 78 12.37 12.60 8.64
N GLN A 79 12.30 13.32 9.76
CA GLN A 79 11.04 13.76 10.35
C GLN A 79 10.22 14.64 9.39
N GLU A 80 10.89 15.40 8.52
CA GLU A 80 10.21 16.21 7.51
C GLU A 80 9.50 15.33 6.46
N LYS A 81 10.10 14.20 6.07
CA LYS A 81 9.44 13.23 5.18
C LYS A 81 8.22 12.61 5.85
N ASP A 82 8.30 12.28 7.15
CA ASP A 82 7.13 11.80 7.91
C ASP A 82 5.99 12.83 7.94
N ARG A 83 6.30 14.12 8.15
CA ARG A 83 5.28 15.18 8.11
C ARG A 83 4.58 15.28 6.77
N ILE A 84 5.33 15.16 5.66
CA ILE A 84 4.75 15.16 4.31
C ILE A 84 3.79 13.97 4.15
N LEU A 85 4.18 12.77 4.59
CA LEU A 85 3.32 11.59 4.50
C LEU A 85 2.07 11.70 5.38
N LEU A 86 2.18 12.32 6.55
CA LEU A 86 1.09 12.44 7.52
C LEU A 86 0.19 13.67 7.29
N ALA A 87 0.54 14.59 6.39
CA ALA A 87 -0.22 15.83 6.20
C ALA A 87 -1.74 15.62 5.98
N PRO A 88 -2.22 14.65 5.16
CA PRO A 88 -3.65 14.37 5.05
C PRO A 88 -4.30 13.86 6.35
N TYR A 89 -3.57 13.03 7.10
CA TYR A 89 -4.01 12.52 8.40
C TYR A 89 -4.07 13.63 9.45
N ASP A 90 -2.99 14.40 9.61
CA ASP A 90 -2.88 15.49 10.58
C ASP A 90 -3.94 16.57 10.32
N TYR A 91 -4.26 16.83 9.05
CA TYR A 91 -5.35 17.72 8.67
C TYR A 91 -6.70 17.25 9.21
N LEU A 92 -7.05 15.97 9.05
CA LEU A 92 -8.34 15.46 9.52
C LEU A 92 -8.36 15.29 11.06
N ASP A 93 -7.24 14.89 11.65
CA ASP A 93 -7.08 14.75 13.09
C ASP A 93 -7.25 16.10 13.81
N GLY A 94 -6.75 17.18 13.19
CA GLY A 94 -6.92 18.56 13.67
C GLY A 94 -8.37 19.08 13.68
N HIS A 95 -9.32 18.36 13.08
CA HIS A 95 -10.74 18.70 13.08
C HIS A 95 -11.55 17.65 13.85
N PRO A 96 -11.46 17.59 15.20
CA PRO A 96 -11.99 16.48 15.99
C PRO A 96 -13.52 16.30 15.88
N GLY A 97 -13.96 15.06 16.01
CA GLY A 97 -15.38 14.68 16.02
C GLY A 97 -15.96 14.64 17.44
N LYS A 98 -17.05 13.88 17.61
CA LYS A 98 -17.77 13.71 18.90
C LYS A 98 -17.05 12.81 19.93
N ASP A 99 -15.89 12.29 19.60
CA ASP A 99 -15.03 11.43 20.45
C ASP A 99 -15.74 10.26 21.19
N ILE A 100 -16.77 9.67 20.56
CA ILE A 100 -17.58 8.60 21.15
C ILE A 100 -16.73 7.36 21.52
N ARG A 101 -15.65 7.09 20.77
CA ARG A 101 -14.82 5.89 20.98
C ARG A 101 -14.02 5.97 22.26
N SER A 102 -13.41 7.11 22.56
CA SER A 102 -12.65 7.30 23.80
C SER A 102 -13.58 7.21 25.02
N LEU A 103 -14.80 7.77 24.92
CA LEU A 103 -15.82 7.63 25.95
C LEU A 103 -16.23 6.17 26.16
N LEU A 104 -16.42 5.41 25.08
CA LEU A 104 -16.75 3.98 25.16
C LEU A 104 -15.62 3.18 25.82
N ILE A 105 -14.38 3.40 25.40
CA ILE A 105 -13.19 2.75 26.00
C ILE A 105 -13.14 3.05 27.50
N GLY A 106 -13.33 4.32 27.88
CA GLY A 106 -13.37 4.73 29.29
C GLY A 106 -14.48 4.03 30.08
N ALA A 107 -15.67 3.90 29.50
CA ALA A 107 -16.79 3.21 30.13
C ALA A 107 -16.51 1.72 30.36
N PHE A 108 -15.96 1.01 29.36
CA PHE A 108 -15.59 -0.40 29.52
C PHE A 108 -14.43 -0.59 30.50
N ASN A 109 -13.50 0.36 30.57
CA ASN A 109 -12.39 0.29 31.50
C ASN A 109 -12.82 0.35 32.98
N ALA A 110 -14.04 0.81 33.27
CA ALA A 110 -14.63 0.71 34.61
C ALA A 110 -14.82 -0.74 35.08
N TRP A 111 -14.91 -1.70 34.14
CA TRP A 111 -14.98 -3.13 34.43
C TRP A 111 -13.66 -3.87 34.14
N LEU A 112 -12.94 -3.47 33.08
CA LEU A 112 -11.74 -4.18 32.62
C LEU A 112 -10.48 -3.83 33.43
N HIS A 113 -10.43 -2.66 34.06
CA HIS A 113 -9.31 -2.20 34.89
C HIS A 113 -7.93 -2.31 34.21
N VAL A 114 -7.86 -1.93 32.93
CA VAL A 114 -6.64 -1.95 32.14
C VAL A 114 -5.64 -0.91 32.69
N PRO A 115 -4.35 -1.26 32.84
CA PRO A 115 -3.32 -0.30 33.24
C PRO A 115 -3.26 0.90 32.30
N LYS A 116 -3.11 2.10 32.85
CA LYS A 116 -3.11 3.37 32.10
C LYS A 116 -2.17 3.36 30.88
N PRO A 117 -0.91 2.86 30.95
CA PRO A 117 -0.03 2.85 29.77
C PRO A 117 -0.59 2.01 28.61
N SER A 118 -1.19 0.85 28.91
CA SER A 118 -1.80 -0.01 27.90
C SER A 118 -3.08 0.61 27.35
N LEU A 119 -3.90 1.23 28.21
CA LEU A 119 -5.13 1.92 27.80
C LEU A 119 -4.83 3.08 26.86
N ASP A 120 -3.74 3.82 27.09
CA ASP A 120 -3.30 4.92 26.23
C ASP A 120 -2.88 4.45 24.85
N ILE A 121 -2.17 3.32 24.78
CA ILE A 121 -1.82 2.68 23.51
C ILE A 121 -3.08 2.24 22.77
N ILE A 122 -4.01 1.55 23.44
CA ILE A 122 -5.27 1.09 22.82
C ILE A 122 -6.09 2.28 22.29
N THR A 123 -6.27 3.31 23.11
CA THR A 123 -7.04 4.52 22.73
C THR A 123 -6.41 5.21 21.53
N LYS A 124 -5.07 5.34 21.52
CA LYS A 124 -4.33 5.91 20.40
C LYS A 124 -4.48 5.10 19.12
N VAL A 125 -4.32 3.78 19.18
CA VAL A 125 -4.47 2.89 18.03
C VAL A 125 -5.87 2.99 17.44
N VAL A 126 -6.91 2.94 18.27
CA VAL A 126 -8.31 3.08 17.83
C VAL A 126 -8.57 4.44 17.18
N GLY A 127 -8.01 5.53 17.73
CA GLY A 127 -8.07 6.87 17.14
C GLY A 127 -7.40 6.94 15.77
N MET A 128 -6.18 6.40 15.65
CA MET A 128 -5.45 6.35 14.39
C MET A 128 -6.21 5.61 13.30
N LEU A 129 -6.71 4.41 13.62
CA LEU A 129 -7.50 3.60 12.69
C LEU A 129 -8.80 4.29 12.28
N HIS A 130 -9.47 4.95 13.22
CA HIS A 130 -10.69 5.69 12.92
C HIS A 130 -10.43 6.83 11.92
N THR A 131 -9.43 7.67 12.18
CA THR A 131 -9.11 8.80 11.32
C THR A 131 -8.62 8.31 9.95
N ALA A 132 -7.77 7.28 9.90
CA ALA A 132 -7.34 6.68 8.65
C ALA A 132 -8.50 6.08 7.83
N SER A 133 -9.43 5.36 8.47
CA SER A 133 -10.58 4.79 7.76
C SER A 133 -11.49 5.88 7.19
N LEU A 134 -11.65 7.01 7.88
CA LEU A 134 -12.42 8.15 7.37
C LEU A 134 -11.79 8.78 6.12
N LEU A 135 -10.47 8.85 6.04
CA LEU A 135 -9.78 9.35 4.84
C LEU A 135 -10.06 8.48 3.62
N ILE A 136 -10.02 7.15 3.81
CA ILE A 136 -10.32 6.18 2.75
C ILE A 136 -11.80 6.25 2.37
N ASP A 137 -12.71 6.21 3.35
CA ASP A 137 -14.17 6.27 3.15
C ASP A 137 -14.58 7.54 2.39
N ASP A 138 -14.03 8.71 2.74
CA ASP A 138 -14.30 9.96 2.02
C ASP A 138 -13.87 9.89 0.55
N VAL A 139 -12.76 9.20 0.24
CA VAL A 139 -12.30 8.98 -1.13
C VAL A 139 -13.22 8.00 -1.86
N GLU A 140 -13.53 6.87 -1.24
CA GLU A 140 -14.35 5.80 -1.82
C GLU A 140 -15.78 6.27 -2.11
N ASP A 141 -16.32 7.16 -1.29
CA ASP A 141 -17.66 7.75 -1.44
C ASP A 141 -17.67 9.04 -2.26
N SER A 142 -16.52 9.53 -2.72
CA SER A 142 -16.41 10.84 -3.39
C SER A 142 -17.04 11.99 -2.58
N SER A 143 -16.84 11.95 -1.26
CA SER A 143 -17.39 12.93 -0.34
C SER A 143 -16.83 14.33 -0.60
N VAL A 144 -17.62 15.37 -0.36
CA VAL A 144 -17.18 16.78 -0.54
C VAL A 144 -16.73 17.40 0.78
N LEU A 145 -17.42 17.07 1.88
CA LEU A 145 -17.17 17.65 3.20
C LEU A 145 -17.08 16.56 4.27
N ARG A 146 -16.23 16.78 5.27
CA ARG A 146 -16.21 16.02 6.52
C ARG A 146 -16.17 16.98 7.69
N ARG A 147 -17.06 16.77 8.68
CA ARG A 147 -17.17 17.61 9.89
C ARG A 147 -17.31 19.12 9.57
N GLY A 148 -17.95 19.44 8.43
CA GLY A 148 -18.17 20.80 7.98
C GLY A 148 -16.99 21.47 7.25
N VAL A 149 -15.88 20.76 7.06
CA VAL A 149 -14.69 21.24 6.32
C VAL A 149 -14.44 20.40 5.06
N PRO A 150 -13.69 20.91 4.07
CA PRO A 150 -13.33 20.13 2.88
C PRO A 150 -12.61 18.83 3.24
N VAL A 151 -12.93 17.74 2.52
CA VAL A 151 -12.26 16.44 2.68
C VAL A 151 -10.77 16.53 2.31
N ALA A 152 -9.93 15.72 2.95
CA ALA A 152 -8.48 15.76 2.75
C ALA A 152 -8.08 15.54 1.28
N HIS A 153 -8.76 14.65 0.56
CA HIS A 153 -8.44 14.36 -0.84
C HIS A 153 -8.74 15.53 -1.80
N SER A 154 -9.58 16.49 -1.40
CA SER A 154 -9.79 17.74 -2.16
C SER A 154 -8.64 18.74 -1.99
N ILE A 155 -7.85 18.62 -0.91
CA ILE A 155 -6.75 19.53 -0.57
C ILE A 155 -5.41 18.94 -1.02
N PHE A 156 -5.15 17.67 -0.65
CA PHE A 156 -3.87 16.99 -0.88
C PHE A 156 -3.89 16.09 -2.12
N GLY A 157 -5.07 15.86 -2.70
CA GLY A 157 -5.27 14.91 -3.77
C GLY A 157 -5.52 13.48 -3.28
N THR A 158 -6.22 12.71 -4.09
CA THR A 158 -6.62 11.33 -3.81
C THR A 158 -5.43 10.42 -3.54
N ALA A 159 -4.39 10.47 -4.37
CA ALA A 159 -3.23 9.58 -4.24
C ALA A 159 -2.49 9.76 -2.90
N GLN A 160 -2.24 11.01 -2.49
CA GLN A 160 -1.57 11.29 -1.22
C GLN A 160 -2.45 10.89 -0.03
N THR A 161 -3.76 11.12 -0.13
CA THR A 161 -4.71 10.77 0.93
C THR A 161 -4.79 9.27 1.16
N ILE A 162 -4.92 8.48 0.09
CA ILE A 162 -4.90 7.01 0.16
C ILE A 162 -3.59 6.51 0.76
N ASN A 163 -2.45 7.03 0.28
CA ASN A 163 -1.14 6.62 0.78
C ASN A 163 -0.97 6.95 2.27
N SER A 164 -1.37 8.15 2.69
CA SER A 164 -1.30 8.60 4.09
C SER A 164 -2.14 7.70 5.01
N ALA A 165 -3.39 7.42 4.62
CA ALA A 165 -4.27 6.56 5.41
C ALA A 165 -3.72 5.13 5.55
N ASN A 166 -3.26 4.53 4.45
CA ASN A 166 -2.67 3.20 4.47
C ASN A 166 -1.37 3.16 5.31
N TYR A 167 -0.53 4.19 5.21
CA TYR A 167 0.66 4.33 6.06
C TYR A 167 0.29 4.38 7.54
N VAL A 168 -0.79 5.08 7.90
CA VAL A 168 -1.27 5.16 9.28
C VAL A 168 -1.80 3.83 9.80
N TYR A 169 -2.42 2.97 8.98
CA TYR A 169 -2.74 1.60 9.39
C TYR A 169 -1.49 0.86 9.90
N PHE A 170 -0.37 0.91 9.17
CA PHE A 170 0.87 0.28 9.63
C PHE A 170 1.51 0.99 10.83
N CYS A 171 1.37 2.31 10.95
CA CYS A 171 1.79 3.04 12.15
C CYS A 171 0.98 2.62 13.38
N ALA A 172 -0.32 2.38 13.23
CA ALA A 172 -1.20 1.91 14.28
C ALA A 172 -0.81 0.50 14.74
N LEU A 173 -0.52 -0.41 13.79
CA LEU A 173 0.03 -1.73 14.12
C LEU A 173 1.35 -1.62 14.90
N ARG A 174 2.28 -0.77 14.45
CA ARG A 174 3.55 -0.54 15.15
C ARG A 174 3.35 0.01 16.57
N GLU A 175 2.36 0.88 16.77
CA GLU A 175 2.00 1.39 18.09
C GLU A 175 1.42 0.28 18.98
N LEU A 176 0.53 -0.55 18.43
CA LEU A 176 -0.10 -1.66 19.14
C LEU A 176 0.92 -2.71 19.61
N MET A 177 1.96 -2.98 18.80
CA MET A 177 3.03 -3.92 19.15
C MET A 177 3.74 -3.56 20.48
N LYS A 178 3.68 -2.30 20.93
CA LYS A 178 4.23 -1.90 22.24
C LYS A 178 3.53 -2.55 23.43
N LEU A 179 2.32 -3.09 23.25
CA LEU A 179 1.64 -3.89 24.27
C LEU A 179 2.37 -5.22 24.56
N ASN A 180 3.30 -5.65 23.69
CA ASN A 180 4.01 -6.92 23.80
C ASN A 180 3.07 -8.13 23.99
N ASN A 181 1.91 -8.08 23.35
CA ASN A 181 0.89 -9.13 23.40
C ASN A 181 0.62 -9.66 21.97
N PRO A 182 1.02 -10.90 21.64
CA PRO A 182 0.80 -11.46 20.30
C PRO A 182 -0.69 -11.57 19.95
N LEU A 183 -1.56 -11.81 20.93
CA LEU A 183 -3.02 -11.88 20.71
C LEU A 183 -3.57 -10.53 20.21
N ALA A 184 -2.98 -9.41 20.62
CA ALA A 184 -3.40 -8.09 20.13
C ALA A 184 -3.16 -7.94 18.61
N ILE A 185 -2.10 -8.56 18.08
CA ILE A 185 -1.79 -8.54 16.65
C ILE A 185 -2.81 -9.38 15.87
N GLU A 186 -3.18 -10.55 16.40
CA GLU A 186 -4.22 -11.41 15.81
C GLU A 186 -5.57 -10.69 15.78
N ILE A 187 -6.00 -10.11 16.92
CA ILE A 187 -7.24 -9.33 17.01
C ILE A 187 -7.22 -8.15 16.03
N TYR A 188 -6.11 -7.41 15.96
CA TYR A 188 -5.94 -6.31 15.02
C TYR A 188 -6.14 -6.75 13.58
N ASN A 189 -5.50 -7.84 13.18
CA ASN A 189 -5.62 -8.37 11.83
C ASN A 189 -7.05 -8.83 11.52
N ASP A 190 -7.67 -9.58 12.42
CA ASP A 190 -9.03 -10.09 12.23
C ASP A 190 -10.05 -8.97 12.13
N GLU A 191 -9.97 -7.96 13.00
CA GLU A 191 -10.94 -6.86 12.97
C GLU A 191 -10.72 -5.90 11.80
N LEU A 192 -9.49 -5.73 11.30
CA LEU A 192 -9.25 -5.01 10.05
C LEU A 192 -9.77 -5.78 8.83
N LEU A 193 -9.61 -7.11 8.79
CA LEU A 193 -10.21 -7.94 7.75
C LEU A 193 -11.73 -7.82 7.77
N ASN A 194 -12.35 -7.85 8.94
CA ASN A 194 -13.80 -7.65 9.09
C ASN A 194 -14.22 -6.25 8.62
N LEU A 195 -13.49 -5.20 8.98
CA LEU A 195 -13.76 -3.84 8.51
C LEU A 195 -13.75 -3.76 6.98
N HIS A 196 -12.75 -4.35 6.32
CA HIS A 196 -12.65 -4.37 4.86
C HIS A 196 -13.71 -5.26 4.19
N ARG A 197 -14.10 -6.38 4.81
CA ARG A 197 -15.21 -7.22 4.31
C ARG A 197 -16.53 -6.44 4.32
N GLY A 198 -16.81 -5.74 5.43
CA GLY A 198 -17.98 -4.89 5.54
C GLY A 198 -17.97 -3.75 4.51
N GLN A 199 -16.86 -3.01 4.42
CA GLN A 199 -16.70 -1.94 3.42
C GLN A 199 -16.85 -2.47 1.99
N GLY A 200 -16.21 -3.59 1.67
CA GLY A 200 -16.26 -4.18 0.34
C GLY A 200 -17.68 -4.58 -0.09
N MET A 201 -18.49 -5.13 0.82
CA MET A 201 -19.88 -5.45 0.54
C MET A 201 -20.75 -4.20 0.35
N ASP A 202 -20.52 -3.16 1.16
CA ASP A 202 -21.20 -1.87 1.04
C ASP A 202 -20.92 -1.23 -0.33
N LEU A 203 -19.64 -1.16 -0.73
CA LEU A 203 -19.22 -0.67 -2.05
C LEU A 203 -19.79 -1.53 -3.18
N PHE A 204 -19.76 -2.86 -3.05
CA PHE A 204 -20.31 -3.75 -4.06
C PHE A 204 -21.80 -3.51 -4.29
N TRP A 205 -22.60 -3.41 -3.24
CA TRP A 205 -24.04 -3.14 -3.35
C TRP A 205 -24.31 -1.76 -3.95
N ARG A 206 -23.56 -0.74 -3.52
CA ARG A 206 -23.64 0.62 -4.06
C ARG A 206 -23.34 0.65 -5.57
N ASP A 207 -22.23 0.04 -5.98
CA ASP A 207 -21.73 0.13 -7.36
C ASP A 207 -22.48 -0.81 -8.32
N SER A 208 -23.00 -1.93 -7.82
CA SER A 208 -23.86 -2.85 -8.59
C SER A 208 -25.35 -2.47 -8.56
N LEU A 209 -25.73 -1.45 -7.78
CA LEU A 209 -27.12 -1.04 -7.53
C LEU A 209 -27.99 -2.19 -6.98
N THR A 210 -27.40 -3.04 -6.15
CA THR A 210 -28.08 -4.18 -5.53
C THR A 210 -28.61 -3.79 -4.16
N CYS A 211 -29.92 -3.99 -3.92
CA CYS A 211 -30.50 -3.79 -2.60
C CYS A 211 -30.30 -5.05 -1.74
N PRO A 212 -29.58 -4.99 -0.60
CA PRO A 212 -29.40 -6.14 0.28
C PRO A 212 -30.66 -6.47 1.07
N SER A 213 -30.73 -7.68 1.62
CA SER A 213 -31.72 -7.98 2.66
C SER A 213 -31.35 -7.26 3.97
N GLU A 214 -32.31 -7.10 4.88
CA GLU A 214 -32.05 -6.55 6.22
C GLU A 214 -30.98 -7.37 6.95
N HIS A 215 -31.00 -8.69 6.79
CA HIS A 215 -30.03 -9.59 7.41
C HIS A 215 -28.60 -9.30 6.91
N ASP A 216 -28.42 -9.24 5.59
CA ASP A 216 -27.11 -8.97 4.98
C ASP A 216 -26.62 -7.57 5.37
N TYR A 217 -27.52 -6.58 5.39
CA TYR A 217 -27.19 -5.23 5.83
C TYR A 217 -26.68 -5.20 7.28
N LEU A 218 -27.34 -5.92 8.19
CA LEU A 218 -26.91 -6.01 9.59
C LEU A 218 -25.54 -6.70 9.73
N GLU A 219 -25.27 -7.75 8.95
CA GLU A 219 -23.95 -8.39 8.91
C GLU A 219 -22.87 -7.43 8.40
N MET A 220 -23.15 -6.71 7.31
CA MET A 220 -22.26 -5.69 6.76
C MET A 220 -21.94 -4.61 7.79
N VAL A 221 -22.96 -4.05 8.47
CA VAL A 221 -22.78 -3.02 9.49
C VAL A 221 -21.99 -3.56 10.69
N GLY A 222 -22.28 -4.81 11.10
CA GLY A 222 -21.52 -5.50 12.15
C GLY A 222 -20.03 -5.61 11.82
N ASN A 223 -19.69 -5.78 10.54
CA ASN A 223 -18.32 -5.82 10.05
C ASN A 223 -17.69 -4.42 9.89
N LYS A 224 -18.31 -3.52 9.10
CA LYS A 224 -17.82 -2.17 8.77
C LYS A 224 -17.72 -1.26 10.01
N THR A 225 -18.80 -1.16 10.78
CA THR A 225 -18.88 -0.27 11.95
C THR A 225 -18.48 -0.99 13.23
N GLY A 226 -18.96 -2.22 13.41
CA GLY A 226 -18.71 -3.00 14.63
C GLY A 226 -17.25 -3.42 14.81
N GLY A 227 -16.48 -3.61 13.72
CA GLY A 227 -15.10 -4.07 13.78
C GLY A 227 -14.20 -3.19 14.66
N LEU A 228 -14.25 -1.87 14.48
CA LEU A 228 -13.42 -0.96 15.26
C LEU A 228 -13.84 -0.85 16.73
N PHE A 229 -15.13 -1.07 17.03
CA PHE A 229 -15.61 -1.17 18.41
C PHE A 229 -15.17 -2.47 19.07
N ARG A 230 -15.23 -3.61 18.36
CA ARG A 230 -14.71 -4.88 18.87
C ARG A 230 -13.21 -4.81 19.10
N LEU A 231 -12.45 -4.21 18.18
CA LEU A 231 -11.00 -4.01 18.32
C LEU A 231 -10.63 -3.22 19.58
N ALA A 232 -11.45 -2.24 19.96
CA ALA A 232 -11.20 -1.43 21.14
C ALA A 232 -11.39 -2.19 22.47
N ILE A 233 -12.18 -3.27 22.46
CA ILE A 233 -12.64 -3.98 23.67
C ILE A 233 -12.03 -5.38 23.82
N LYS A 234 -11.81 -6.10 22.72
CA LYS A 234 -11.15 -7.42 22.71
C LYS A 234 -9.68 -7.32 23.07
#